data_AF-A0A1B2HCT3-F1
#
_entry.id   AF-A0A1B2HCT3-F1
#
_cell.length_a   1.000
_cell.length_b   1.000
_cell.length_c   1.000
_cell.angle_alpha   90.00
_cell.angle_beta   90.00
_cell.angle_gamma   90.00
#
_symmetry.space_group_name_H-M   'P 1'
#
loop_
_entity.id
_entity.type
_entity.pdbx_description
1 polymer ?
#
loop_
_entity_poly.entity_id
_entity_poly.type
_entity_poly.pdbx_seq_one_letter_code
_entity_poly.pdbx_strand_id
1 'polypeptide(L)'
;MTVKELLARIDSSELVEWQIYERMTGPLGAGRHDYLTAMVTSAVVNSQRGKKPPVALKKFVPQWERPTLTPAEMFARIREINNALGGIERPIEDGFD
;
A
#
# COMPACT_ATOMS: atom_id res chain seq x y z
N MET A 1 18.31 16.88 -3.95
CA MET A 1 17.76 17.65 -2.82
C MET A 1 18.54 17.28 -1.57
N THR A 2 19.06 18.25 -0.84
CA THR A 2 19.78 17.99 0.41
C THR A 2 18.80 17.83 1.59
N VAL A 3 19.22 17.18 2.68
CA VAL A 3 18.39 17.05 3.91
C VAL A 3 18.00 18.43 4.46
N LYS A 4 18.92 19.40 4.37
CA LYS A 4 18.68 20.77 4.82
C LYS A 4 17.62 21.49 3.98
N GLU A 5 17.62 21.31 2.66
CA GLU A 5 16.58 21.87 1.78
C GLU A 5 15.22 21.19 1.98
N LEU A 6 15.21 19.88 2.24
CA LEU A 6 14.00 19.12 2.50
C LEU A 6 13.29 19.63 3.76
N LEU A 7 14.00 19.73 4.89
CA LEU A 7 13.46 20.19 6.17
C LEU A 7 13.08 21.68 6.18
N ALA A 8 13.60 22.47 5.23
CA ALA A 8 13.24 23.88 5.09
C ALA A 8 11.97 24.10 4.26
N ARG A 9 11.51 23.06 3.53
CA ARG A 9 10.37 23.14 2.60
C ARG A 9 9.20 22.27 3.01
N ILE A 10 9.46 21.21 3.77
CA ILE A 10 8.48 20.21 4.15
C ILE A 10 8.46 20.15 5.68
N ASP A 11 7.29 20.37 6.26
CA ASP A 11 7.08 20.26 7.70
C ASP A 11 7.06 18.78 8.14
N SER A 12 7.30 18.54 9.44
CA SER A 12 7.34 17.18 9.99
C SER A 12 6.02 16.41 9.78
N SER A 13 4.87 17.10 9.76
CA SER A 13 3.56 16.52 9.45
C SER A 13 3.50 16.00 8.02
N GLU A 14 3.99 16.78 7.05
CA GLU A 14 3.98 16.39 5.65
C GLU A 14 4.96 15.23 5.40
N LEU A 15 6.11 15.18 6.09
CA LEU A 15 7.00 14.00 6.05
C LEU A 15 6.31 12.72 6.57
N VAL A 16 5.50 12.84 7.62
CA VAL A 16 4.71 11.71 8.15
C VAL A 16 3.64 11.29 7.14
N GLU A 17 2.96 12.23 6.49
CA GLU A 17 2.01 11.93 5.41
C GLU A 17 2.67 11.18 4.24
N TRP A 18 3.87 11.59 3.84
CA TRP A 18 4.65 10.87 2.83
C TRP A 18 5.05 9.46 3.28
N GLN A 19 5.43 9.27 4.55
CA GLN A 19 5.70 7.93 5.10
C GLN A 19 4.45 7.05 5.13
N ILE A 20 3.29 7.60 5.47
CA ILE A 20 2.02 6.88 5.44
C ILE A 20 1.63 6.54 4.01
N TYR A 21 1.74 7.50 3.10
CA TYR A 21 1.49 7.29 1.67
C TYR A 21 2.38 6.17 1.14
N GLU A 22 3.69 6.21 1.39
CA GLU A 22 4.63 5.15 0.99
C GLU A 22 4.29 3.79 1.62
N ARG A 23 3.90 3.73 2.90
CA ARG A 23 3.44 2.49 3.53
C ARG A 23 2.16 1.94 2.88
N MET A 24 1.25 2.81 2.45
CA MET A 24 -0.02 2.42 1.83
C MET A 24 0.13 2.05 0.35
N THR A 25 1.02 2.74 -0.37
CA THR A 25 1.17 2.61 -1.82
C THR A 25 2.39 1.80 -2.25
N GLY A 26 3.36 1.60 -1.36
CA GLY A 26 4.65 0.96 -1.63
C GLY A 26 5.73 1.93 -2.13
N PRO A 27 7.01 1.48 -2.16
CA PRO A 27 8.20 2.28 -2.53
C PRO A 27 8.24 2.71 -4.02
N LEU A 28 7.29 2.23 -4.82
CA LEU A 28 7.14 2.54 -6.24
C LEU A 28 5.65 2.79 -6.45
N GLY A 29 5.28 4.03 -6.79
CA GLY A 29 3.88 4.48 -6.78
C GLY A 29 2.87 3.55 -7.48
N ALA A 30 1.61 3.67 -7.05
CA ALA A 30 0.38 2.96 -7.44
C ALA A 30 0.58 1.69 -8.28
N GLY A 31 0.05 0.55 -7.84
CA GLY A 31 0.00 -0.73 -8.59
C GLY A 31 -0.52 -0.64 -10.05
N ARG A 32 -1.01 0.53 -10.47
CA ARG A 32 -1.11 0.96 -11.88
C ARG A 32 0.20 0.82 -12.67
N HIS A 33 1.37 1.18 -12.15
CA HIS A 33 2.64 1.04 -12.88
C HIS A 33 3.03 -0.44 -13.08
N ASP A 34 2.82 -1.27 -12.06
CA ASP A 34 2.98 -2.72 -12.18
C ASP A 34 2.02 -3.28 -13.24
N TYR A 35 0.76 -2.80 -13.24
CA TYR A 35 -0.23 -3.22 -14.22
C TYR A 35 0.12 -2.78 -15.66
N LEU A 36 0.61 -1.56 -15.84
CA LEU A 36 1.09 -1.06 -17.13
C LEU A 36 2.30 -1.86 -17.63
N THR A 37 3.26 -2.14 -16.73
CA THR A 37 4.44 -2.96 -17.05
C THR A 37 4.03 -4.39 -17.40
N ALA A 38 3.10 -4.98 -16.66
CA ALA A 38 2.51 -6.29 -16.94
C ALA A 38 1.82 -6.31 -18.31
N MET A 39 1.11 -5.24 -18.68
CA MET A 39 0.45 -5.11 -19.98
C MET A 39 1.46 -5.12 -21.13
N VAL A 40 2.50 -4.28 -21.05
CA VAL A 40 3.58 -4.22 -22.05
C VAL A 40 4.29 -5.57 -22.15
N THR A 41 4.63 -6.18 -21.02
CA THR A 41 5.31 -7.49 -20.98
C THR A 41 4.44 -8.58 -21.60
N SER A 42 3.14 -8.60 -21.27
CA SER A 42 2.19 -9.56 -21.85
C SER A 42 2.07 -9.41 -23.36
N ALA A 43 2.11 -8.18 -23.88
CA ALA A 43 2.06 -7.92 -25.31
C ALA A 43 3.32 -8.46 -26.01
N VAL A 44 4.51 -8.19 -25.47
CA VAL A 44 5.80 -8.65 -26.01
C VAL A 44 5.92 -10.18 -25.97
N VAL A 45 5.48 -10.83 -24.89
CA VAL A 45 5.53 -12.29 -24.78
C VAL A 45 4.53 -12.95 -25.72
N ASN A 46 3.29 -12.42 -25.78
CA ASN A 46 2.24 -13.00 -26.61
C ASN A 46 2.46 -12.74 -28.11
N SER A 47 3.19 -11.69 -28.49
CA SER A 47 3.60 -11.48 -29.89
C SER A 47 4.63 -12.50 -30.36
N GLN A 48 5.42 -13.09 -29.44
CA GLN A 48 6.47 -14.06 -29.73
C GLN A 48 6.06 -15.53 -29.51
N ARG A 49 4.80 -15.80 -29.12
CA ARG A 49 4.35 -17.13 -28.68
C ARG A 49 4.24 -18.19 -29.79
N GLY A 50 4.31 -17.80 -31.06
CA GLY A 50 4.05 -18.70 -32.20
C GLY A 50 2.63 -19.29 -32.13
N LYS A 51 2.51 -20.62 -32.23
CA LYS A 51 1.23 -21.35 -32.15
C LYS A 51 0.76 -21.67 -30.72
N LYS A 52 1.52 -21.30 -29.69
CA LYS A 52 1.15 -21.56 -28.28
C LYS A 52 -0.05 -20.69 -27.87
N PRO A 53 -0.87 -21.17 -26.92
CA PRO A 53 -1.94 -20.35 -26.36
C PRO A 53 -1.36 -19.08 -25.70
N PRO A 54 -2.09 -17.95 -25.73
CA PRO A 54 -1.65 -16.72 -25.10
C PRO A 54 -1.58 -16.86 -23.58
N VAL A 55 -0.55 -16.26 -22.98
CA VAL A 55 -0.39 -16.18 -21.52
C VAL A 55 -1.29 -15.07 -21.00
N ALA A 56 -2.11 -15.37 -20.00
CA ALA A 56 -3.05 -14.43 -19.41
C ALA A 56 -2.33 -13.28 -18.68
N LEU A 57 -2.83 -12.05 -18.83
CA LEU A 57 -2.26 -10.84 -18.22
C LEU A 57 -2.00 -10.99 -16.71
N LYS A 58 -2.92 -11.64 -15.98
CA LYS A 58 -2.80 -11.87 -14.53
C LYS A 58 -1.53 -12.62 -14.10
N LYS A 59 -0.87 -13.34 -15.02
CA LYS A 59 0.39 -14.04 -14.76
C LYS A 59 1.61 -13.11 -14.78
N PHE A 60 1.46 -11.89 -15.29
CA PHE A 60 2.51 -10.88 -15.36
C PHE A 60 2.38 -9.81 -14.27
N VAL A 61 1.26 -9.78 -13.53
CA VAL A 61 1.05 -8.83 -12.44
C VAL A 61 1.70 -9.40 -11.16
N PRO A 62 2.60 -8.66 -10.50
CA PRO A 62 3.15 -9.07 -9.20
C PRO A 62 2.04 -9.26 -8.17
N GLN A 63 2.08 -10.37 -7.43
CA GLN A 63 1.23 -10.56 -6.27
C GLN A 63 1.97 -10.03 -5.04
N TRP A 64 1.63 -8.81 -4.66
CA TRP A 64 2.07 -8.27 -3.38
C TRP A 64 1.23 -8.91 -2.29
N GLU A 65 1.79 -9.87 -1.56
CA GLU A 65 1.15 -10.40 -0.36
C GLU A 65 0.96 -9.25 0.63
N ARG A 66 -0.26 -8.74 0.70
CA ARG A 66 -0.68 -7.93 1.84
C ARG A 66 -1.14 -8.93 2.90
N PRO A 67 -0.58 -8.90 4.12
CA PRO A 67 -1.15 -9.69 5.19
C PRO A 67 -2.61 -9.25 5.36
N THR A 68 -3.54 -10.14 5.01
CA THR A 68 -4.95 -9.97 5.34
C THR A 68 -5.08 -10.16 6.84
N LEU A 69 -5.14 -9.06 7.57
CA LEU A 69 -5.42 -9.08 9.00
C LEU A 69 -6.88 -9.48 9.21
N THR A 70 -7.14 -10.38 10.14
CA THR A 70 -8.48 -10.63 10.67
C THR A 70 -9.02 -9.38 11.37
N PRO A 71 -10.35 -9.23 11.55
CA PRO A 71 -10.90 -8.11 12.30
C PRO A 71 -10.29 -7.93 13.70
N ALA A 72 -9.98 -9.05 14.38
CA ALA A 72 -9.31 -9.02 15.68
C ALA A 72 -7.87 -8.48 15.60
N GLU A 73 -7.10 -8.91 14.60
CA GLU A 73 -5.74 -8.42 14.38
C GLU A 73 -5.72 -6.95 13.95
N MET A 74 -6.68 -6.52 13.13
CA MET A 74 -6.86 -5.10 12.79
C MET A 74 -7.13 -4.28 14.05
N PHE A 75 -8.04 -4.75 14.91
CA PHE A 75 -8.39 -4.06 16.14
C PHE A 75 -7.22 -3.97 17.11
N ALA A 76 -6.46 -5.06 17.28
CA ALA A 76 -5.24 -5.08 18.08
C ALA A 76 -4.19 -4.07 17.54
N ARG A 77 -4.00 -4.04 16.22
CA ARG A 77 -3.08 -3.11 15.55
C ARG A 77 -3.48 -1.64 15.76
N ILE A 78 -4.78 -1.34 15.64
CA ILE A 78 -5.32 0.00 15.86
C ILE A 78 -5.11 0.42 17.31
N ARG A 79 -5.35 -0.49 18.27
CA ARG A 79 -5.13 -0.24 19.69
C ARG A 79 -3.66 0.04 20.01
N GLU A 80 -2.73 -0.74 19.46
CA GLU A 80 -1.29 -0.50 19.60
C GLU A 80 -0.89 0.89 19.10
N ILE A 81 -1.38 1.28 17.92
CA ILE A 81 -1.13 2.61 17.34
C ILE A 81 -1.75 3.71 18.20
N ASN A 82 -3.00 3.53 18.65
CA ASN A 82 -3.71 4.49 19.50
C ASN A 82 -2.94 4.77 20.79
N ASN A 83 -2.49 3.71 21.48
CA ASN A 83 -1.69 3.81 22.69
C ASN A 83 -0.33 4.49 22.45
N ALA A 84 0.36 4.13 21.36
CA ALA A 84 1.65 4.73 21.00
C ALA A 84 1.54 6.24 20.70
N LEU A 85 0.37 6.69 20.27
CA LEU A 85 0.06 8.10 19.99
C LEU A 85 -0.57 8.82 21.19
N GLY A 86 -0.66 8.17 22.37
CA GLY A 86 -1.20 8.75 23.60
C GLY A 86 -2.73 8.88 23.62
N GLY A 87 -3.43 8.15 22.76
CA GLY A 87 -4.88 8.07 22.78
C GLY A 87 -5.40 7.21 23.95
N ILE A 88 -6.70 7.34 24.23
CA ILE A 88 -7.39 6.65 25.31
C ILE A 88 -8.64 5.98 24.73
N GLU A 89 -8.75 4.66 24.86
CA GLU A 89 -9.98 3.94 24.51
C GLU A 89 -11.08 4.35 25.49
N ARG A 90 -12.20 4.86 24.95
CA ARG A 90 -13.41 5.04 25.75
C ARG A 90 -14.28 3.81 25.56
N PRO A 91 -14.77 3.18 26.64
CA PRO A 91 -15.81 2.19 26.50
C PRO A 91 -17.01 2.86 25.83
N ILE A 92 -17.58 2.19 24.83
CA ILE A 92 -18.88 2.57 24.29
C ILE A 92 -19.86 2.25 25.43
N GLU A 93 -20.41 3.27 26.08
CA GLU A 93 -21.55 3.06 26.97
C GLU A 93 -22.70 2.56 26.09
N ASP A 94 -23.17 1.34 26.35
CA ASP A 94 -24.32 0.74 25.69
C ASP A 94 -25.55 1.61 25.96
N GLY A 95 -25.81 2.55 25.04
CA GLY A 95 -26.90 3.50 25.09
C GLY A 95 -27.71 3.45 23.81
N PHE A 96 -28.41 2.33 23.61
CA PHE A 96 -29.57 2.23 22.72
C PHE A 96 -30.62 1.38 23.45
N ASP A 97 -31.48 2.05 24.22
CA ASP A 97 -32.87 1.65 24.46
C ASP A 97 -33.77 2.43 23.48
#